data_AF-A0A1B9AJL0-F1
#
_entry.id   AF-A0A1B9AJL0-F1
#
_cell.length_a   1.000
_cell.length_b   1.000
_cell.length_c   1.000
_cell.angle_alpha   90.00
_cell.angle_beta   90.00
_cell.angle_gamma   90.00
#
_symmetry.space_group_name_H-M   'P 1'
#
loop_
_entity.id
_entity.type
_entity.pdbx_description
1 polymer ?
#
loop_
_entity_poly.entity_id
_entity_poly.type
_entity_poly.pdbx_seq_one_letter_code
_entity_poly.pdbx_strand_id
1 'polypeptide(L)'
;MNKNLISFSILFFGLCIVLSSWIYSNTLKYISNEQRIAAAEQPNQELNRFELIVVNENNIIIYDKQNGDTWRKFIQSGEGPTEWEKQSLTN
;
A
#
# COMPACT_ATOMS: atom_id res chain seq x y z
N MET A 1 -33.85 -23.11 40.87
CA MET A 1 -32.67 -23.18 39.99
C MET A 1 -32.09 -24.59 40.07
N ASN A 2 -32.10 -25.34 38.97
CA ASN A 2 -31.65 -26.74 39.01
C ASN A 2 -30.11 -26.76 38.98
N LYS A 3 -29.47 -27.24 40.05
CA LYS A 3 -28.00 -27.20 40.23
C LYS A 3 -27.27 -27.90 39.08
N ASN A 4 -27.89 -28.92 38.51
CA ASN A 4 -27.38 -29.67 37.36
C ASN A 4 -27.31 -28.82 36.09
N LEU A 5 -28.24 -27.88 35.88
CA LEU A 5 -28.24 -26.97 34.73
C LEU A 5 -27.14 -25.91 34.83
N ILE A 6 -26.85 -25.43 36.04
CA ILE A 6 -25.76 -24.47 36.29
C ILE A 6 -24.42 -25.15 35.99
N SER A 7 -24.22 -26.37 36.49
CA SER A 7 -22.97 -27.11 36.28
C SER A 7 -22.76 -27.47 34.80
N PHE A 8 -23.82 -27.83 34.09
CA PHE A 8 -23.75 -28.12 32.65
C PHE A 8 -23.43 -26.87 31.83
N SER A 9 -24.03 -25.73 32.17
CA SER A 9 -23.74 -24.43 31.54
C SER A 9 -22.26 -24.07 31.63
N ILE A 10 -21.64 -24.18 32.81
CA ILE A 10 -20.23 -23.85 33.02
C ILE A 10 -19.33 -24.77 32.18
N LEU A 11 -19.64 -26.07 32.12
CA LEU A 11 -18.87 -27.04 31.35
C LEU A 11 -19.00 -26.79 29.84
N PHE A 12 -20.21 -26.48 29.37
CA PHE A 12 -20.48 -26.10 27.98
C PHE A 12 -19.76 -24.80 27.59
N PHE A 13 -19.77 -23.78 28.46
CA PHE A 13 -19.04 -22.53 28.24
C PHE A 13 -17.53 -22.76 28.13
N GLY A 14 -16.96 -23.59 29.01
CA GLY A 14 -15.55 -23.98 28.92
C GLY A 14 -15.21 -24.64 27.58
N LEU A 15 -16.07 -25.55 27.10
CA LEU A 15 -15.90 -26.20 25.81
C LEU A 15 -15.99 -25.20 24.64
N CYS A 16 -16.94 -24.26 24.68
CA CYS A 16 -17.06 -23.22 23.65
C CYS A 16 -15.79 -22.38 23.54
N ILE A 17 -15.18 -21.97 24.66
CA ILE A 17 -13.95 -21.16 24.64
C ILE A 17 -12.81 -21.90 23.94
N VAL A 18 -12.63 -23.20 24.24
CA VAL A 18 -11.59 -24.02 23.62
C VAL A 18 -11.83 -24.20 22.11
N LEU A 19 -13.08 -24.49 21.71
CA LEU A 19 -13.44 -24.65 20.31
C LEU A 19 -13.28 -23.36 19.51
N SER A 20 -13.68 -22.22 20.09
CA SER A 20 -13.52 -20.91 19.48
C SER A 20 -12.04 -20.58 19.25
N SER A 21 -11.16 -20.87 20.22
CA SER A 21 -9.71 -20.64 20.06
C SER A 21 -9.12 -21.39 18.85
N TRP A 22 -9.62 -22.58 18.54
CA TRP A 22 -9.15 -23.34 17.38
C TRP A 22 -9.60 -22.70 16.06
N ILE A 23 -10.86 -22.24 16.00
CA ILE A 23 -11.41 -21.58 14.81
C ILE A 23 -10.65 -20.27 14.51
N TYR A 24 -10.36 -19.47 15.53
CA TYR A 24 -9.60 -18.22 15.37
C TYR A 24 -8.16 -18.44 14.89
N SER A 25 -7.50 -19.54 15.26
CA SER A 25 -6.15 -19.87 14.78
C SER A 25 -6.11 -20.06 13.25
N ASN A 26 -7.14 -20.71 12.70
CA ASN A 26 -7.24 -20.93 11.25
C ASN A 26 -7.54 -19.62 10.49
N THR A 27 -8.37 -18.73 11.03
CA THR A 27 -8.67 -17.44 10.40
C THR A 27 -7.46 -16.51 10.42
N LEU A 28 -6.71 -16.47 11.54
CA LEU A 28 -5.50 -15.66 11.65
C LEU A 28 -4.41 -16.13 10.68
N LYS A 29 -4.26 -17.46 10.52
CA LYS A 29 -3.33 -18.04 9.55
C LYS A 29 -3.71 -17.66 8.12
N TYR A 30 -4.99 -17.73 7.76
CA TYR A 30 -5.48 -17.32 6.44
C TYR A 30 -5.21 -15.83 6.17
N ILE A 31 -5.58 -14.94 7.10
CA ILE A 31 -5.37 -13.48 6.98
C ILE A 31 -3.87 -13.16 6.88
N SER A 32 -3.03 -13.79 7.70
CA SER A 32 -1.57 -13.57 7.63
C SER A 32 -0.98 -13.99 6.29
N ASN A 33 -1.53 -15.03 5.65
CA ASN A 33 -1.04 -15.50 4.36
C ASN A 33 -1.50 -14.59 3.23
N GLU A 34 -2.76 -14.12 3.25
CA GLU A 34 -3.29 -13.11 2.32
C GLU A 34 -2.55 -11.77 2.44
N GLN A 35 -2.27 -11.30 3.65
CA GLN A 35 -1.47 -10.10 3.91
C GLN A 35 -0.04 -10.23 3.35
N ARG A 36 0.56 -11.44 3.42
CA ARG A 36 1.89 -11.70 2.82
C ARG A 36 1.85 -11.74 1.30
N ILE A 37 0.75 -12.18 0.68
CA ILE A 37 0.58 -12.17 -0.77
C ILE A 37 0.33 -10.73 -1.26
N ALA A 38 -0.52 -9.96 -0.58
CA ALA A 38 -0.75 -8.55 -0.89
C ALA A 38 0.49 -7.66 -0.67
N ALA A 39 1.36 -8.01 0.29
CA ALA A 39 2.64 -7.33 0.49
C ALA A 39 3.75 -7.80 -0.48
N ALA A 40 3.64 -9.01 -1.05
CA ALA A 40 4.57 -9.53 -2.06
C ALA A 40 4.20 -9.12 -3.50
N GLU A 41 2.96 -8.70 -3.72
CA GLU A 41 2.44 -8.21 -5.01
C GLU A 41 2.50 -6.69 -5.18
N GLN A 42 3.06 -5.94 -4.22
CA GLN A 42 3.56 -4.61 -4.57
C GLN A 42 4.83 -4.81 -5.39
N PRO A 43 4.85 -4.52 -6.70
CA PRO A 43 6.13 -4.39 -7.37
C PRO A 43 6.91 -3.36 -6.57
N ASN A 44 8.16 -3.68 -6.26
CA ASN A 44 9.17 -2.76 -5.75
C ASN A 44 9.49 -1.66 -6.79
N GLN A 45 8.48 -1.17 -7.52
CA GLN A 45 8.52 0.10 -8.20
C GLN A 45 8.47 1.12 -7.09
N GLU A 46 9.65 1.61 -6.71
CA GLU A 46 9.86 2.80 -5.92
C GLU A 46 8.65 3.73 -6.06
N LEU A 47 7.78 3.72 -5.05
CA LEU A 47 6.51 4.45 -5.01
C LEU A 47 6.69 5.97 -5.14
N ASN A 48 7.93 6.41 -5.34
CA ASN A 48 8.40 7.78 -5.38
C ASN A 48 9.70 7.93 -6.19
N ARG A 49 9.89 7.16 -7.29
CA ARG A 49 11.09 7.30 -8.17
C ARG A 49 11.24 8.73 -8.71
N PHE A 50 10.14 9.31 -9.16
CA PHE A 50 10.14 10.65 -9.73
C PHE A 50 9.62 11.68 -8.73
N GLU A 51 10.30 12.82 -8.62
CA GLU A 51 9.91 13.97 -7.81
C GLU A 51 9.67 15.19 -8.69
N LEU A 52 8.56 15.87 -8.44
CA LEU A 52 8.23 17.14 -9.10
C LEU A 52 8.73 18.30 -8.25
N ILE A 53 9.62 19.10 -8.80
CA ILE A 53 10.14 20.33 -8.19
C ILE A 53 9.57 21.52 -8.95
N VAL A 54 8.71 22.30 -8.29
CA VAL A 54 8.17 23.55 -8.83
C VAL A 54 9.10 24.67 -8.43
N VAL A 55 9.88 25.19 -9.38
CA VAL A 55 10.85 26.27 -9.11
C VAL A 55 10.15 27.63 -9.11
N ASN A 56 9.23 27.84 -10.05
CA ASN A 56 8.33 28.99 -10.12
C ASN A 56 7.13 28.69 -11.05
N GLU A 57 6.26 29.67 -11.26
CA GLU A 57 5.04 29.57 -12.09
C GLU A 57 5.29 29.09 -13.53
N ASN A 58 6.50 29.34 -14.05
CA ASN A 58 6.85 29.08 -15.44
C ASN A 58 7.91 27.97 -15.57
N ASN A 59 8.29 27.29 -14.49
CA ASN A 59 9.43 26.38 -14.52
C ASN A 59 9.22 25.18 -13.58
N ILE A 60 9.12 24.01 -14.19
CA ILE A 60 8.97 22.73 -13.49
C ILE A 60 10.13 21.80 -13.83
N ILE A 61 10.52 20.99 -12.85
CA ILE A 61 11.56 19.96 -12.99
C ILE A 61 10.99 18.63 -12.53
N ILE A 62 11.19 17.58 -13.33
CA ILE A 62 10.99 16.19 -12.93
C ILE A 62 12.36 15.59 -12.65
N TYR A 63 12.58 15.13 -11.42
CA TYR A 63 13.83 14.51 -10.97
C TYR A 63 13.66 13.02 -10.77
N ASP A 64 14.53 12.21 -11.37
CA ASP A 64 14.60 10.77 -11.16
C ASP A 64 15.59 10.45 -10.04
N LYS A 65 15.08 9.99 -8.89
CA LYS A 65 15.89 9.63 -7.72
C LYS A 65 16.78 8.41 -7.96
N GLN A 66 16.46 7.59 -8.95
CA GLN A 66 17.16 6.33 -9.20
C GLN A 66 18.50 6.55 -9.90
N ASN A 67 18.54 7.42 -10.90
CA ASN A 67 19.72 7.66 -11.73
C ASN A 67 20.24 9.10 -11.68
N GLY A 68 19.50 10.02 -11.05
CA GLY A 68 19.86 11.43 -10.94
C GLY A 68 19.49 12.28 -12.16
N ASP A 69 18.76 11.72 -13.14
CA ASP A 69 18.35 12.44 -14.33
C ASP A 69 17.31 13.52 -14.00
N THR A 70 17.34 14.61 -14.77
CA THR A 70 16.39 15.73 -14.64
C THR A 70 15.80 16.11 -15.98
N TRP A 71 14.49 16.31 -16.04
CA TRP A 71 13.80 16.94 -17.16
C TRP A 71 13.22 18.28 -16.71
N ARG A 72 13.52 19.34 -17.46
CA ARG A 72 13.06 20.70 -17.16
C ARG A 72 12.15 21.18 -18.27
N LYS A 73 10.98 21.73 -17.92
CA LYS A 73 10.09 22.40 -18.86
C LYS A 73 9.88 23.84 -18.41
N PHE A 74 10.16 24.77 -19.32
CA PHE A 74 9.76 26.17 -19.19
C PHE A 74 8.39 26.34 -19.84
N ILE A 75 7.43 26.87 -19.10
CA ILE A 75 6.06 27.11 -19.55
C ILE A 75 5.92 28.62 -19.71
N GLN A 76 5.71 29.11 -20.94
CA GLN A 76 5.51 30.56 -21.12
C GLN A 76 4.16 30.98 -20.53
N SER A 77 4.13 32.16 -19.90
CA SER A 77 2.90 32.72 -19.36
C SER A 77 1.90 32.95 -20.49
N GLY A 78 0.80 32.18 -20.49
CA GLY A 78 -0.25 32.24 -21.52
C GLY A 78 -0.28 31.05 -22.49
N GLU A 79 0.64 30.09 -22.37
CA GLU A 79 0.51 28.81 -23.09
C GLU A 79 -0.58 27.95 -22.43
N GLY A 80 -1.56 27.54 -23.24
CA GLY A 80 -2.47 26.45 -22.88
C GLY A 80 -1.73 25.11 -22.76
N PRO A 81 -2.42 24.00 -22.45
CA PRO A 81 -1.77 22.69 -22.28
C PRO A 81 -0.95 22.32 -23.52
N THR A 82 0.38 22.33 -23.40
CA THR A 82 1.31 21.96 -24.47
C THR A 82 1.64 20.47 -24.39
N GLU A 83 1.54 19.79 -25.53
CA GLU A 83 1.94 18.39 -25.74
C GLU A 83 3.36 18.15 -25.22
N TRP A 84 3.61 16.96 -24.64
CA TRP A 84 4.90 16.61 -24.07
C TRP A 84 5.83 16.04 -25.14
N GLU A 85 6.99 16.67 -25.37
CA GLU A 85 8.03 16.15 -26.25
C GLU A 85 9.14 15.44 -25.45
N LYS A 86 9.45 14.19 -25.81
CA LYS A 86 10.51 13.39 -25.21
C LYS A 86 11.83 13.67 -25.92
N GLN A 87 12.80 14.29 -25.24
CA GLN A 87 14.17 14.41 -25.74
C GLN A 87 15.03 13.21 -25.33
N SER A 88 15.68 12.58 -26.31
CA SER A 88 16.72 11.56 -26.11
C SER A 88 18.10 12.21 -26.22
N LEU A 89 18.99 11.96 -25.26
CA LEU A 89 20.39 12.36 -25.35
C LEU A 89 21.10 11.47 -26.39
N THR A 90 21.52 12.07 -27.50
CA THR A 90 22.46 11.45 -28.45
C THR A 90 23.87 11.76 -27.98
N ASN A 91 24.72 10.71 -27.90
CA ASN A 91 26.17 10.81 -27.61
C ASN A 91 26.90 11.74 -28.57
#